data_AF-A0A433P6M9-F1
#
_entry.id   AF-A0A433P6M9-F1
#
_cell.length_a   1.000
_cell.length_b   1.000
_cell.length_c   1.000
_cell.angle_alpha   90.00
_cell.angle_beta   90.00
_cell.angle_gamma   90.00
#
_symmetry.space_group_name_H-M   'P 1'
#
loop_
_entity.id
_entity.type
_entity.pdbx_description
1 polymer ?
#
loop_
_entity_poly.entity_id
_entity_poly.type
_entity_poly.pdbx_seq_one_letter_code
_entity_poly.pdbx_strand_id
1 'polypeptide(L)'
;MPHYNIRGITINFPFEAYDVQRVFMEKVIYSLQSKQNGLLESPTGTGKTLTLLCAALAWREAWHARRQLERAIGLQFRRAQDNLCLKNSLTISADGETTQEHHL
;
A
#
# COMPACT_ATOMS: atom_id res chain seq x y z
N MET A 1 21.39 -7.87 9.60
CA MET A 1 20.03 -8.15 10.12
C MET A 1 19.32 -9.02 9.11
N PRO A 2 18.95 -10.28 9.45
CA PRO A 2 18.22 -11.14 8.54
C PRO A 2 16.85 -10.57 8.12
N HIS A 3 16.42 -10.92 6.91
CA HIS A 3 15.14 -10.50 6.34
C HIS A 3 14.24 -11.71 6.15
N TYR A 4 13.00 -11.63 6.65
CA TYR A 4 12.00 -12.68 6.49
C TYR A 4 10.81 -12.14 5.73
N ASN A 5 10.52 -12.72 4.56
CA ASN A 5 9.29 -12.41 3.83
C ASN A 5 8.17 -13.32 4.32
N ILE A 6 7.21 -12.73 5.04
CA ILE A 6 6.09 -13.43 5.67
C ILE A 6 4.80 -12.77 5.22
N ARG A 7 3.96 -13.52 4.48
CA ARG A 7 2.66 -13.06 3.97
C ARG A 7 2.72 -11.73 3.20
N GLY A 8 3.78 -11.54 2.42
CA GLY A 8 4.02 -10.34 1.61
C GLY A 8 4.55 -9.14 2.41
N ILE A 9 4.99 -9.36 3.65
CA ILE A 9 5.60 -8.33 4.51
C ILE A 9 7.05 -8.74 4.77
N THR A 10 7.98 -7.83 4.48
CA THR A 10 9.40 -8.02 4.81
C THR A 10 9.64 -7.59 6.25
N ILE A 11 10.02 -8.54 7.10
CA ILE A 11 10.35 -8.31 8.51
C ILE A 11 11.86 -8.30 8.67
N ASN A 12 12.38 -7.20 9.20
CA ASN A 12 13.78 -7.09 9.59
C ASN A 12 13.92 -7.57 11.04
N PHE A 13 14.72 -8.61 11.25
CA PHE A 13 14.99 -9.12 12.59
C PHE A 13 16.46 -8.89 12.96
N PRO A 14 16.78 -8.52 14.21
CA PRO A 14 18.16 -8.21 14.59
C PRO A 14 19.08 -9.42 14.59
N PHE A 15 18.54 -10.63 14.75
CA PHE A 15 19.29 -11.89 14.83
C PHE A 15 18.70 -12.94 13.88
N GLU A 16 19.33 -14.10 13.79
CA GLU A 16 18.71 -15.27 13.16
C GLU A 16 17.51 -15.73 14.00
N ALA A 17 16.36 -15.90 13.36
CA ALA A 17 15.11 -16.17 14.05
C ALA A 17 14.95 -17.69 14.21
N TYR A 18 14.61 -18.11 15.42
CA TYR A 18 14.22 -19.50 15.68
C TYR A 18 12.94 -19.86 14.94
N ASP A 19 12.74 -21.13 14.63
CA ASP A 19 11.54 -21.59 13.91
C ASP A 19 10.25 -21.18 14.61
N VAL A 20 10.22 -21.27 15.95
CA VAL A 20 9.07 -20.82 16.74
C VAL A 20 8.81 -19.31 16.61
N GLN A 21 9.87 -18.49 16.47
CA GLN A 21 9.71 -17.06 16.24
C GLN A 21 9.17 -16.78 14.84
N ARG A 22 9.59 -17.53 13.82
CA ARG A 22 9.08 -17.40 12.45
C ARG A 22 7.59 -17.74 12.37
N VAL A 23 7.16 -18.82 13.03
CA VAL A 23 5.74 -19.17 13.17
C VAL A 23 4.98 -18.09 13.93
N PHE A 24 5.55 -17.57 15.02
CA PHE A 24 4.92 -16.49 15.79
C PHE A 24 4.75 -15.22 14.94
N MET A 25 5.76 -14.81 14.19
CA MET A 25 5.67 -13.68 13.24
C MET A 25 4.54 -13.91 12.23
N GLU A 26 4.46 -15.11 11.64
CA GLU A 26 3.39 -15.45 10.69
C GLU A 26 2.00 -15.28 11.29
N LYS A 27 1.77 -15.77 12.52
CA LYS A 27 0.47 -15.63 13.20
C LYS A 27 0.15 -14.19 13.57
N VAL A 28 1.14 -13.39 13.95
CA VAL A 28 0.97 -11.95 14.18
C VAL A 28 0.54 -11.26 12.88
N ILE A 29 1.27 -11.46 11.78
CA ILE A 29 0.95 -10.85 10.48
C ILE A 29 -0.43 -11.30 9.99
N TYR A 30 -0.77 -12.58 10.15
CA TYR A 30 -2.09 -13.11 9.82
C TYR A 30 -3.21 -12.39 10.57
N SER A 31 -3.08 -12.23 11.88
CA SER A 31 -4.09 -11.61 12.74
C SER A 31 -4.31 -10.14 12.36
N LEU A 32 -3.22 -9.42 12.11
CA LEU A 32 -3.24 -8.02 11.67
C LEU A 32 -3.88 -7.84 10.28
N GLN A 33 -3.52 -8.69 9.31
CA GLN A 33 -4.10 -8.65 7.96
C GLN A 33 -5.60 -9.03 7.96
N SER A 34 -5.98 -9.99 8.79
CA SER A 34 -7.36 -10.48 8.91
C SER A 34 -8.24 -9.57 9.78
N LYS A 35 -7.66 -8.53 10.42
CA LYS A 35 -8.34 -7.63 11.36
C LYS A 35 -9.02 -8.38 12.51
N GLN A 36 -8.35 -9.41 13.03
CA GLN A 36 -8.84 -10.26 14.12
C GLN A 36 -7.89 -10.19 15.32
N ASN A 37 -8.42 -10.44 16.50
CA ASN A 37 -7.61 -10.64 17.70
C ASN A 37 -7.03 -12.05 17.69
N GLY A 38 -5.75 -12.19 18.04
CA GLY A 38 -5.07 -13.49 18.15
C GLY A 38 -4.54 -13.70 19.55
N LEU A 39 -4.83 -14.87 20.14
CA LEU A 39 -4.17 -15.33 21.37
C LEU A 39 -2.98 -16.20 20.97
N LEU A 40 -1.77 -15.66 21.11
CA LEU A 40 -0.54 -16.32 20.67
C LEU A 40 0.33 -16.66 21.87
N GLU A 41 0.51 -17.96 22.11
CA GLU A 41 1.42 -18.46 23.12
C GLU A 41 2.75 -18.88 22.49
N SER A 42 3.84 -18.62 23.20
CA SER A 42 5.15 -19.18 22.85
C SER A 42 5.92 -19.55 24.12
N PRO A 43 6.89 -20.47 24.04
CA PRO A 43 7.76 -20.83 25.15
C PRO A 43 8.45 -19.62 25.78
N THR A 44 8.70 -19.64 27.08
CA THR A 44 9.42 -18.57 27.79
C THR A 44 10.88 -18.49 27.33
N GLY A 45 11.44 -17.28 27.28
CA GLY A 45 12.84 -17.06 26.86
C GLY A 45 13.08 -16.91 25.36
N THR A 46 12.07 -17.08 24.49
CA THR A 46 12.24 -17.00 23.03
C THR A 46 12.09 -15.59 22.44
N GLY A 47 12.23 -14.53 23.25
CA GLY A 47 12.15 -13.15 22.74
C GLY A 47 10.80 -12.77 22.12
N LYS A 48 9.68 -13.17 22.76
CA LYS A 48 8.30 -12.86 22.32
C LYS A 48 8.09 -11.38 22.02
N THR A 49 8.47 -10.53 22.96
CA THR A 49 8.29 -9.08 22.86
C THR A 49 9.00 -8.52 21.64
N LEU A 50 10.26 -8.94 21.42
CA LEU A 50 11.04 -8.53 20.26
C LEU A 50 10.40 -9.01 18.95
N THR A 51 10.00 -10.29 18.90
CA THR A 51 9.34 -10.90 17.74
C THR A 51 8.05 -10.18 17.38
N LEU A 52 7.21 -9.91 18.38
CA LEU A 52 5.95 -9.18 18.23
C LEU A 52 6.18 -7.76 17.71
N LEU A 53 7.14 -7.02 18.29
CA LEU A 53 7.43 -5.65 17.88
C LEU A 53 7.94 -5.58 16.45
N CYS A 54 8.92 -6.41 16.07
CA CYS A 54 9.44 -6.44 14.71
C CYS A 54 8.35 -6.75 13.68
N ALA A 55 7.50 -7.75 13.93
CA ALA A 55 6.40 -8.10 13.04
C ALA A 55 5.36 -6.99 12.95
N ALA A 56 4.97 -6.38 14.07
CA ALA A 56 3.97 -5.31 14.10
C ALA A 56 4.46 -4.03 13.40
N LEU A 57 5.72 -3.64 13.60
CA LEU A 57 6.32 -2.48 12.95
C LEU A 57 6.44 -2.68 11.43
N ALA A 58 6.95 -3.83 11.00
CA ALA A 58 7.05 -4.17 9.59
C ALA A 58 5.67 -4.16 8.90
N TRP A 59 4.65 -4.72 9.55
CA TRP A 59 3.27 -4.66 9.05
C TRP A 59 2.75 -3.22 8.94
N ARG A 60 3.01 -2.39 9.96
CA ARG A 60 2.56 -0.99 9.98
C ARG A 60 3.19 -0.19 8.84
N GLU A 61 4.49 -0.35 8.61
CA GLU A 61 5.21 0.32 7.52
C GLU A 61 4.66 -0.09 6.15
N ALA A 62 4.50 -1.39 5.90
CA ALA A 62 3.91 -1.90 4.67
C ALA A 62 2.47 -1.41 4.47
N TRP A 63 1.69 -1.32 5.55
CA TRP A 63 0.33 -0.80 5.49
C TRP A 63 0.29 0.69 5.13
N HIS A 64 1.19 1.51 5.68
CA HIS A 64 1.31 2.92 5.30
C HIS A 64 1.74 3.09 3.85
N ALA A 65 2.76 2.35 3.41
CA ALA A 65 3.24 2.38 2.04
C ALA A 65 2.13 2.01 1.05
N ARG A 66 1.37 0.94 1.33
CA ARG A 66 0.22 0.54 0.53
C ARG A 66 -0.83 1.64 0.44
N ARG A 67 -1.20 2.28 1.56
CA ARG A 67 -2.17 3.38 1.56
C ARG A 67 -1.68 4.62 0.82
N GLN A 68 -0.39 4.93 0.89
CA GLN A 68 0.20 6.04 0.14
C GLN A 68 0.17 5.77 -1.36
N LEU A 69 0.49 4.54 -1.77
CA LEU A 69 0.42 4.13 -3.17
C LEU A 69 -1.03 4.16 -3.69
N GLU A 70 -1.98 3.62 -2.95
CA GLU A 70 -3.41 3.67 -3.28
C GLU A 70 -3.89 5.11 -3.46
N ARG A 71 -3.46 6.03 -2.59
CA ARG A 71 -3.77 7.47 -2.72
C ARG A 71 -3.12 8.08 -3.95
N ALA A 72 -1.84 7.82 -4.19
CA ALA A 72 -1.13 8.35 -5.34
C ALA A 72 -1.77 7.88 -6.66
N ILE A 73 -2.10 6.59 -6.78
CA ILE A 73 -2.78 6.01 -7.94
C ILE A 73 -4.19 6.58 -8.09
N GLY A 74 -4.97 6.67 -7.00
CA GLY A 74 -6.30 7.25 -7.03
C GLY A 74 -6.30 8.73 -7.47
N LEU A 75 -5.27 9.49 -7.07
CA LEU A 75 -5.06 10.86 -7.53
C LEU A 75 -4.68 10.92 -9.01
N GLN A 76 -3.87 9.99 -9.52
CA GLN A 76 -3.55 9.92 -10.95
C GLN A 76 -4.79 9.64 -11.80
N PHE A 77 -5.68 8.74 -11.35
CA PHE A 77 -6.95 8.48 -12.04
C PHE A 77 -7.86 9.72 -12.08
N ARG A 78 -7.98 10.44 -10.96
CA ARG A 78 -8.77 11.69 -10.91
C ARG A 78 -8.16 12.77 -11.79
N ARG A 79 -6.84 12.96 -11.75
CA ARG A 79 -6.13 13.95 -12.57
C ARG A 79 -6.18 13.61 -14.07
N ALA A 80 -6.19 12.33 -14.43
CA ALA A 80 -6.39 11.88 -15.81
C ALA A 80 -7.83 12.15 -16.29
N GLN A 81 -8.85 11.92 -15.46
CA GLN A 81 -10.24 12.29 -15.76
C GLN A 81 -10.44 13.81 -15.85
N ASP A 82 -9.87 14.58 -14.94
CA ASP A 82 -9.92 16.05 -14.96
C ASP A 82 -9.21 16.59 -16.21
N ASN A 83 -8.05 16.03 -16.58
CA ASN A 83 -7.35 16.37 -17.82
C ASN A 83 -8.13 15.97 -19.08
N LEU A 84 -8.86 14.84 -19.07
CA LEU A 84 -9.71 14.44 -20.19
C LEU A 84 -10.93 15.38 -20.32
N CYS A 85 -11.55 15.74 -19.20
CA CYS A 85 -12.65 16.70 -19.16
C CYS A 85 -12.22 18.11 -19.63
N LEU A 86 -11.06 18.59 -19.18
CA LEU A 86 -10.50 19.87 -19.62
C LEU A 86 -10.14 19.88 -21.10
N LYS A 87 -9.53 18.80 -21.62
CA LYS A 87 -9.22 18.69 -23.06
C LYS A 87 -10.48 18.62 -23.93
N ASN A 88 -11.53 17.95 -23.46
CA ASN A 88 -12.81 17.89 -24.16
C ASN A 88 -13.56 19.25 -24.09
N SER A 89 -13.39 20.03 -23.02
CA SER A 89 -13.97 21.38 -22.90
C SER A 89 -13.26 22.41 -23.78
N LEU A 90 -11.92 22.36 -23.88
CA LEU A 90 -11.13 23.23 -24.77
C LEU A 90 -11.32 22.93 -26.26
N THR A 91 -11.71 21.70 -26.61
CA THR A 91 -12.00 21.32 -28.00
C THR A 91 -13.42 21.69 -28.42
N ILE A 92 -14.39 21.76 -27.49
CA ILE A 92 -15.75 22.24 -27.78
C ILE A 92 -15.79 23.76 -28.05
N SER A 93 -14.84 24.54 -27.51
CA SER A 93 -14.75 25.99 -27.78
C SER A 93 -14.02 26.37 -29.08
N ALA A 94 -13.59 25.40 -29.90
CA ALA A 94 -12.89 25.66 -31.16
C ALA A 94 -13.82 25.64 -32.40
N ASP A 95 -15.10 25.30 -32.23
CA ASP A 95 -16.02 25.09 -33.34
C ASP A 95 -17.24 26.03 -33.24
N GLY A 96 -17.14 27.20 -33.86
CA GLY A 96 -18.25 28.14 -34.13
C GLY A 96 -17.76 29.59 -34.20
N GLU A 97 -17.91 30.39 -35.25
CA GLU A 97 -18.91 30.35 -36.32
C GLU A 97 -18.54 31.31 -37.49
N THR A 98 -18.75 30.83 -38.73
CA THR A 98 -19.36 31.49 -39.92
C THR A 98 -18.80 32.75 -40.64
N THR A 99 -18.54 32.54 -41.95
CA THR A 99 -19.03 33.25 -43.17
C THR A 99 -18.73 34.75 -43.41
N GLN A 100 -18.07 35.11 -44.53
CA GLN A 100 -18.65 35.78 -45.73
C GLN A 100 -17.61 36.36 -46.72
N GLU A 101 -18.03 36.34 -48.01
CA GLU A 101 -17.63 37.18 -49.16
C GLU A 101 -16.34 36.88 -49.95
N HIS A 102 -16.50 36.41 -51.19
CA HIS A 102 -15.80 36.98 -52.35
C HIS A 102 -16.57 36.70 -53.65
N HIS A 103 -17.12 37.78 -54.20
CA HIS A 103 -17.43 38.08 -55.61
C HIS A 103 -16.75 37.17 -56.66
N LEU A 104 -17.53 36.46 -57.48
CA LEU A 104 -17.89 36.85 -58.87
C LEU A 104 -18.97 35.92 -59.44
#